data_AF-A0A1J3J6C7-F1
#
_entry.id   AF-A0A1J3J6C7-F1
#
_cell.length_a   1.000
_cell.length_b   1.000
_cell.length_c   1.000
_cell.angle_alpha   90.00
_cell.angle_beta   90.00
_cell.angle_gamma   90.00
#
_symmetry.space_group_name_H-M   'P 1'
#
loop_
_entity.id
_entity.type
_entity.pdbx_description
1 polymer ?
#
loop_
_entity_poly.entity_id
_entity_poly.type
_entity_poly.pdbx_seq_one_letter_code
_entity_poly.pdbx_strand_id
1 'polypeptide(L)'
;AEERKEKISKYRAKRTQRNFTKTIKYACRKTLADNRPRVRGRFARNDEVFESPKIASSFTRQEDDDLWNLDGLHEEEEAFVSTFVGCQSHPQLQ
;
A
#
# COMPACT_ATOMS: atom_id res chain seq x y z
N ALA A 1 -25.63 28.46 -10.41
CA ALA A 1 -24.68 28.87 -11.49
C ALA A 1 -23.37 29.43 -10.94
N GLU A 2 -23.41 30.19 -9.84
CA GLU A 2 -22.24 30.82 -9.21
C GLU A 2 -21.25 29.82 -8.59
N GLU A 3 -21.75 28.82 -7.85
CA GLU A 3 -20.92 27.77 -7.23
C GLU A 3 -20.02 27.03 -8.23
N ARG A 4 -20.52 26.80 -9.46
CA ARG A 4 -19.73 26.16 -10.53
C ARG A 4 -18.60 27.08 -11.01
N LYS A 5 -18.85 28.39 -11.13
CA LYS A 5 -17.84 29.37 -11.55
C LYS A 5 -16.72 29.46 -10.51
N GLU A 6 -17.08 29.45 -9.23
CA GLU A 6 -16.11 29.46 -8.13
C GLU A 6 -15.22 28.21 -8.14
N LYS A 7 -15.81 27.01 -8.25
CA LYS A 7 -15.06 25.75 -8.36
C LYS A 7 -14.09 25.75 -9.55
N ILE A 8 -14.53 26.25 -10.70
CA ILE A 8 -13.68 26.37 -11.91
C ILE A 8 -12.54 27.37 -11.68
N SER A 9 -12.82 28.52 -11.07
CA SER A 9 -11.80 29.52 -10.75
C SER A 9 -10.73 28.96 -9.82
N LYS A 10 -11.15 28.33 -8.71
CA LYS A 10 -10.26 27.64 -7.76
C LYS A 10 -9.40 26.58 -8.43
N TYR A 11 -9.98 25.80 -9.35
CA TYR A 11 -9.25 24.80 -10.12
C TYR A 11 -8.17 25.43 -11.03
N ARG A 12 -8.52 26.48 -11.78
CA ARG A 12 -7.58 27.17 -12.68
C ARG A 12 -6.41 27.77 -11.90
N ALA A 13 -6.68 28.44 -10.78
CA ALA A 13 -5.66 28.99 -9.89
C ALA A 13 -4.73 27.89 -9.34
N LYS A 14 -5.28 26.75 -8.87
CA LYS A 14 -4.45 25.62 -8.42
C LYS A 14 -3.66 24.94 -9.55
N ARG A 15 -4.15 25.00 -10.79
CA ARG A 15 -3.48 24.40 -11.95
C ARG A 15 -2.21 25.16 -12.34
N THR A 16 -2.25 26.49 -12.31
CA THR A 16 -1.07 27.32 -12.65
C THR A 16 0.03 27.21 -11.60
N GLN A 17 -0.32 26.92 -10.35
CA GLN A 17 0.62 26.77 -9.22
C GLN A 17 1.03 25.31 -8.94
N ARG A 18 0.89 24.40 -9.91
CA ARG A 18 1.34 23.01 -9.72
C ARG A 18 2.86 22.94 -9.69
N ASN A 19 3.39 22.15 -8.77
CA ASN A 19 4.82 21.85 -8.72
C ASN A 19 5.11 20.63 -9.60
N PHE A 20 5.82 20.83 -10.72
CA PHE A 20 6.26 19.76 -11.62
C PHE A 20 7.66 19.25 -11.28
N THR A 21 8.44 20.08 -10.59
CA THR A 21 9.74 19.68 -10.06
C THR A 21 9.55 18.70 -8.91
N LYS A 22 10.45 17.73 -8.79
CA LYS A 22 10.41 16.76 -7.69
C LYS A 22 10.68 17.48 -6.36
N THR A 23 9.72 17.43 -5.43
CA THR A 23 9.87 17.98 -4.08
C THR A 23 9.97 16.84 -3.06
N ILE A 24 10.99 16.89 -2.20
CA ILE A 24 11.15 15.94 -1.09
C ILE A 24 10.51 16.57 0.15
N LYS A 25 9.28 16.16 0.49
CA LYS A 25 8.56 16.72 1.65
C LYS A 25 9.10 16.22 2.99
N TYR A 26 9.52 14.96 3.05
CA TYR A 26 10.00 14.31 4.28
C TYR A 26 11.46 13.89 4.12
N ALA A 27 12.37 14.75 4.58
CA ALA A 27 13.80 14.52 4.46
C ALA A 27 14.24 13.22 5.17
N CYS A 28 13.71 12.95 6.37
CA CYS A 28 14.04 11.73 7.12
C CYS A 28 13.68 10.44 6.36
N ARG A 29 12.54 10.40 5.66
CA ARG A 29 12.16 9.23 4.86
C ARG A 29 13.07 9.04 3.65
N LYS A 30 13.60 10.13 3.09
CA LYS A 30 14.55 10.10 1.97
C LYS A 30 15.87 9.49 2.40
N THR A 31 16.46 9.95 3.51
CA THR A 31 17.73 9.40 4.02
C THR A 31 17.61 7.92 4.36
N LEU A 32 16.50 7.51 4.99
CA LEU A 32 16.22 6.09 5.27
C LEU A 32 16.12 5.24 3.98
N ALA A 33 15.50 5.77 2.93
CA ALA A 33 15.35 5.06 1.66
C ALA A 33 16.64 5.00 0.83
N ASP A 34 17.56 5.95 1.03
CA ASP A 34 18.86 6.01 0.36
C ASP A 34 19.87 5.05 1.01
N ASN A 35 19.81 4.89 2.34
CA ASN A 35 20.70 3.99 3.08
C ASN A 35 20.32 2.50 3.02
N ARG A 36 19.08 2.17 2.61
CA ARG A 36 18.57 0.79 2.60
C ARG A 36 19.09 0.00 1.38
N PRO A 37 19.52 -1.28 1.52
CA PRO A 37 20.08 -2.05 0.42
C PRO A 37 19.09 -2.29 -0.72
N ARG A 38 19.59 -2.21 -1.97
CA ARG A 38 18.79 -2.38 -3.18
C ARG A 38 19.42 -3.37 -4.16
N VAL A 39 18.59 -4.21 -4.77
CA VAL A 39 18.96 -5.09 -5.90
C VAL A 39 18.12 -4.67 -7.10
N ARG A 40 18.78 -4.22 -8.18
CA ARG A 40 18.13 -3.71 -9.42
C ARG A 40 17.05 -2.64 -9.17
N GLY A 41 17.28 -1.76 -8.20
CA GLY A 41 16.37 -0.65 -7.85
C GLY A 41 15.25 -1.00 -6.86
N ARG A 42 15.04 -2.29 -6.55
CA ARG A 42 14.10 -2.77 -5.52
C ARG A 42 14.81 -2.91 -4.18
N PHE A 43 14.12 -2.70 -3.06
CA PHE A 43 14.70 -3.00 -1.76
C PHE A 43 14.94 -4.50 -1.61
N ALA A 44 16.09 -4.89 -1.08
CA ALA A 44 16.38 -6.29 -0.76
C ALA A 44 15.45 -6.77 0.38
N ARG A 45 15.06 -8.04 0.32
CA ARG A 45 14.47 -8.74 1.47
C ARG A 45 15.60 -9.23 2.37
N ASN A 46 15.32 -9.37 3.67
CA ASN A 46 16.34 -9.71 4.64
C ASN A 46 16.98 -11.09 4.39
N ASP A 47 16.29 -11.97 3.67
CA ASP A 47 16.75 -13.33 3.37
C ASP A 47 17.83 -13.38 2.27
N GLU A 48 18.00 -12.30 1.50
CA GLU A 48 18.91 -12.21 0.36
C GLU A 48 20.25 -11.52 0.70
N VAL A 49 20.40 -11.03 1.94
CA VAL A 49 21.49 -10.10 2.30
C VAL A 49 22.86 -10.80 2.38
N PHE A 50 22.93 -12.13 2.29
CA PHE A 50 24.17 -12.86 2.52
C PHE A 50 24.85 -13.52 1.32
N GLU A 51 24.27 -13.54 0.12
CA GLU A 51 24.94 -14.20 -1.01
C GLU A 51 24.80 -13.40 -2.31
N SER A 52 25.95 -13.05 -2.89
CA SER A 52 26.09 -12.52 -4.24
C SER A 52 27.31 -13.17 -4.88
N PRO A 53 27.33 -13.51 -6.19
CA PRO A 53 26.23 -13.80 -7.09
C PRO A 53 26.41 -15.20 -7.73
N LYS A 54 25.40 -16.06 -7.64
CA LYS A 54 25.29 -17.18 -8.61
C LYS A 54 24.22 -16.83 -9.60
N ILE A 55 24.68 -16.39 -10.77
CA ILE A 55 23.91 -16.41 -12.01
C ILE A 55 23.50 -17.87 -12.22
N ALA A 56 22.27 -18.20 -11.86
CA ALA A 56 21.61 -19.42 -12.29
C ALA A 56 20.15 -19.08 -12.53
N SER A 57 19.86 -18.83 -13.80
CA SER A 57 18.58 -19.22 -14.38
C SER A 57 18.25 -20.67 -13.99
N SER A 58 17.24 -20.86 -13.15
CA SER A 58 16.52 -22.11 -12.96
C SER A 58 15.06 -21.69 -12.72
N PHE A 59 14.15 -21.67 -13.71
CA PHE A 59 13.64 -22.83 -14.45
C PHE A 59 13.45 -24.08 -13.58
N THR A 60 12.49 -23.98 -12.67
CA THR A 60 11.55 -25.06 -12.34
C THR A 60 10.19 -24.46 -12.72
N ARG A 61 9.53 -24.78 -13.85
CA ARG A 61 8.77 -26.02 -14.12
C ARG A 61 8.35 -26.65 -12.79
N GLN A 62 7.08 -26.63 -12.40
CA GLN A 62 5.94 -27.12 -13.16
C GLN A 62 4.68 -26.87 -12.31
N GLU A 63 3.59 -26.44 -12.97
CA GLU A 63 2.17 -26.63 -12.58
C GLU A 63 1.73 -26.22 -11.16
N ASP A 64 1.02 -25.09 -11.07
CA ASP A 64 -0.02 -24.83 -10.06
C ASP A 64 -1.12 -23.97 -10.72
N ASP A 65 -1.60 -24.42 -11.88
CA ASP A 65 -2.81 -23.89 -12.54
C ASP A 65 -4.07 -24.56 -11.95
N ASP A 66 -4.25 -24.57 -10.60
CA ASP A 66 -5.45 -25.18 -9.98
C ASP A 66 -5.94 -24.54 -8.66
N LEU A 67 -5.32 -23.46 -8.16
CA LEU A 67 -5.73 -22.86 -6.87
C LEU A 67 -7.06 -22.07 -6.93
N TRP A 68 -7.64 -21.86 -8.11
CA TRP A 68 -8.89 -21.10 -8.30
C TRP A 68 -10.09 -21.96 -8.71
N ASN A 69 -10.01 -23.29 -8.61
CA ASN A 69 -11.09 -24.21 -8.99
C ASN A 69 -11.83 -24.87 -7.79
N LEU A 70 -11.64 -24.41 -6.55
CA LEU A 70 -12.42 -24.88 -5.39
C LEU A 70 -13.54 -23.90 -5.03
N ASP A 71 -14.45 -23.68 -5.97
CA ASP A 71 -15.82 -23.28 -5.67
C ASP A 71 -16.58 -24.53 -5.21
N GLY A 72 -17.01 -24.55 -3.94
CA GLY A 72 -17.61 -25.73 -3.33
C GLY A 72 -18.33 -25.44 -2.00
N LEU A 73 -19.45 -24.73 -2.10
CA LEU A 73 -20.68 -24.96 -1.30
C LEU A 73 -20.57 -24.88 0.24
N HIS A 74 -20.94 -23.73 0.79
CA HIS A 74 -21.79 -23.70 1.99
C HIS A 74 -22.65 -22.42 1.98
N GLU A 75 -23.87 -22.55 1.43
CA GLU A 75 -25.05 -21.79 1.88
C GLU A 75 -25.27 -22.16 3.36
N GLU A 76 -25.71 -21.30 4.27
CA GLU A 76 -27.05 -20.71 4.37
C GLU A 76 -26.98 -19.39 5.18
N GLU A 77 -27.98 -18.56 4.99
CA GLU A 77 -28.36 -17.45 5.88
C GLU A 77 -28.29 -17.81 7.37
N GLU A 78 -27.95 -16.84 8.23
CA GLU A 78 -28.97 -16.22 9.08
C GLU A 78 -28.45 -14.92 9.68
N ALA A 79 -29.39 -13.99 9.79
CA ALA A 79 -29.23 -12.58 10.04
C ALA A 79 -28.56 -12.25 11.39
N PHE A 80 -28.29 -10.96 11.63
CA PHE A 80 -29.25 -10.21 12.47
C PHE A 80 -28.67 -9.14 13.39
N VAL A 81 -27.41 -9.16 13.85
CA VAL A 81 -27.02 -8.18 14.90
C VAL A 81 -25.96 -7.18 14.45
N SER A 82 -26.47 -6.17 13.75
CA SER A 82 -26.04 -4.78 13.93
C SER A 82 -26.24 -4.37 15.39
N THR A 83 -25.17 -4.19 16.15
CA THR A 83 -25.15 -3.49 17.45
C THR A 83 -23.70 -3.01 17.65
N PHE A 84 -23.34 -1.80 17.21
CA PHE A 84 -23.49 -0.57 18.00
C PHE A 84 -23.39 -0.83 19.50
N VAL A 85 -22.20 -0.58 20.09
CA VAL A 85 -21.88 -0.40 21.54
C VAL A 85 -20.50 -1.04 21.72
N GLY A 86 -19.45 -0.39 22.19
CA GLY A 86 -19.27 0.91 22.82
C GLY A 86 -17.95 0.76 23.57
N CYS A 87 -16.92 1.53 23.19
CA CYS A 87 -15.65 1.56 23.92
C CYS A 87 -15.91 2.15 25.30
N GLN A 88 -16.19 1.29 26.28
CA GLN A 88 -16.15 1.66 27.69
C GLN A 88 -14.70 1.72 28.16
N SER A 89 -14.45 2.83 28.83
CA SER A 89 -13.29 3.23 29.62
C SER A 89 -12.57 2.13 30.39
N HIS A 90 -11.24 2.25 30.46
CA HIS A 90 -10.44 1.75 31.58
C HIS A 90 -9.51 2.87 32.06
N PRO A 91 -9.71 3.44 33.26
CA PRO A 91 -8.70 4.22 33.95
C PRO A 91 -7.88 3.36 34.93
N GLN A 92 -6.79 3.95 35.44
CA GLN A 92 -5.89 3.56 36.57
C GLN A 92 -4.53 3.01 36.11
N LEU A 93 -3.38 3.32 36.73
CA LEU A 93 -2.95 4.23 37.80
C LEU A 93 -1.40 4.20 37.78
N GLN A 94 -0.73 5.34 37.97
CA GLN A 94 0.32 5.54 38.99
C GLN A 94 0.66 7.03 39.10
#